data_AF-A0A314UYI7-F1
#
_entry.id   AF-A0A314UYI7-F1
#
_cell.length_a   1.000
_cell.length_b   1.000
_cell.length_c   1.000
_cell.angle_alpha   90.00
_cell.angle_beta   90.00
_cell.angle_gamma   90.00
#
_symmetry.space_group_name_H-M   'P 1'
#
loop_
_entity.id
_entity.type
_entity.pdbx_description
1 polymer ?
#
loop_
_entity_poly.entity_id
_entity_poly.type
_entity_poly.pdbx_seq_one_letter_code
_entity_poly.pdbx_strand_id
1 'polypeptide(L)'
;MLLVGFHRYVLENFNGETLEGVNEREVEKEFDGASEVRAVIEGPFVSMRGHAERFGMPSPPKRLIATGGASVNHSILGIAACVFGCEVYTVERPDSASLGAALRAAHGWLCHNEGSFVPFKCLYEKKVENTSLKSKLVATPDTHLVPKYGLMAKKRLDIENRLVEKLGRL
;
A
#
# COMPACT_ATOMS: atom_id res chain seq x y z
N MET A 1 7.28 12.04 12.31
CA MET A 1 7.25 13.01 11.20
C MET A 1 8.64 13.59 11.12
N LEU A 2 9.47 13.16 10.16
CA LEU A 2 10.83 13.66 9.99
C LEU A 2 10.80 15.16 9.67
N LEU A 3 11.77 15.91 10.19
CA LEU A 3 11.90 17.36 10.02
C LEU A 3 12.06 17.74 8.54
N VAL A 4 10.95 18.27 8.02
CA VAL A 4 10.61 19.05 6.82
C VAL A 4 11.75 19.49 5.89
N GLY A 5 11.88 18.80 4.76
CA GLY A 5 12.66 19.18 3.58
C GLY A 5 12.31 18.29 2.37
N PHE A 6 12.57 18.76 1.15
CA PHE A 6 12.44 17.94 -0.05
C PHE A 6 13.79 17.30 -0.35
N HIS A 7 13.86 15.97 -0.29
CA HIS A 7 15.06 15.21 -0.64
C HIS A 7 14.83 14.45 -1.95
N ARG A 8 15.58 14.83 -2.97
CA ARG A 8 15.49 14.24 -4.31
C ARG A 8 16.68 13.34 -4.52
N TYR A 9 16.43 12.11 -4.97
CA TYR A 9 17.48 11.13 -5.24
C TYR A 9 17.37 10.60 -6.66
N VAL A 10 18.52 10.45 -7.31
CA VAL A 10 18.65 9.73 -8.57
C VAL A 10 19.29 8.38 -8.29
N LEU A 11 18.70 7.31 -8.80
CA LEU A 11 19.32 5.98 -8.81
C LEU A 11 20.14 5.84 -10.10
N GLU A 12 21.45 6.09 -10.00
CA GLU A 12 22.38 5.97 -11.11
C GLU A 12 22.54 4.49 -11.50
N ASN A 13 22.58 4.21 -12.80
CA ASN A 13 22.69 2.86 -13.39
C ASN A 13 21.50 1.93 -13.09
N PHE A 14 20.38 2.43 -12.56
CA PHE A 14 19.20 1.60 -12.32
C PHE A 14 18.48 1.26 -13.63
N ASN A 15 18.55 -0.02 -14.01
CA ASN A 15 17.88 -0.58 -15.19
C ASN A 15 16.57 -1.33 -14.86
N GLY A 16 16.28 -1.53 -13.56
CA GLY A 16 15.09 -2.26 -13.09
C GLY A 16 15.27 -3.77 -12.94
N GLU A 17 16.47 -4.32 -13.16
CA GLU A 17 16.73 -5.75 -13.07
C GLU A 17 17.51 -6.13 -11.80
N THR A 18 18.45 -5.28 -11.39
CA THR A 18 19.30 -5.50 -10.22
C THR A 18 19.59 -4.21 -9.46
N LEU A 19 20.04 -4.34 -8.22
CA LEU A 19 20.61 -3.25 -7.42
C LEU A 19 22.14 -3.27 -7.40
N GLU A 20 22.78 -4.29 -8.00
CA GLU A 20 24.23 -4.35 -8.12
C GLU A 20 24.74 -3.19 -8.98
N GLY A 21 25.72 -2.44 -8.47
CA GLY A 21 26.25 -1.25 -9.14
C GLY A 21 25.32 -0.04 -9.16
N VAL A 22 24.13 -0.14 -8.53
CA VAL A 22 23.19 0.98 -8.41
C VAL A 22 23.59 1.84 -7.22
N ASN A 23 23.99 3.06 -7.52
CA ASN A 23 24.28 4.10 -6.54
C ASN A 23 23.13 5.10 -6.50
N GLU A 24 22.89 5.67 -5.33
CA GLU A 24 21.94 6.77 -5.18
C GLU A 24 22.66 8.07 -4.88
N ARG A 25 22.23 9.13 -5.54
CA ARG A 25 22.79 10.47 -5.40
C ARG A 25 21.70 11.47 -5.07
N GLU A 26 21.87 12.20 -3.96
CA GLU A 26 21.01 13.32 -3.61
C GLU A 26 21.25 14.46 -4.61
N VAL A 27 20.19 15.09 -5.11
CA VAL A 27 20.24 16.20 -6.05
C VAL A 27 19.46 17.39 -5.50
N GLU A 28 20.03 18.60 -5.65
CA GLU A 28 19.36 19.83 -5.21
C GLU A 28 18.36 20.35 -6.24
N LYS A 29 18.62 20.07 -7.52
CA LYS A 29 17.80 20.53 -8.63
C LYS A 29 16.47 19.75 -8.67
N GLU A 30 15.40 20.48 -8.94
CA GLU A 30 14.08 19.89 -9.20
C GLU A 30 14.11 19.04 -10.47
N PHE A 31 13.35 17.95 -10.46
CA PHE A 31 13.08 17.19 -11.66
C PHE A 31 12.08 17.93 -12.54
N ASP A 32 11.84 17.42 -13.75
CA ASP A 32 10.72 17.89 -14.55
C ASP A 32 9.40 17.63 -13.80
N GLY A 33 8.39 18.45 -14.09
CA GLY A 33 7.12 18.39 -13.36
C GLY A 33 6.42 17.04 -13.42
N ALA A 34 6.59 16.26 -14.52
CA ALA A 34 5.97 14.95 -14.61
C ALA A 34 6.65 13.94 -13.67
N SER A 35 7.98 13.99 -13.58
CA SER A 35 8.76 13.17 -12.64
C SER A 35 8.43 13.51 -11.17
N GLU A 36 8.29 14.78 -10.83
CA GLU A 36 7.90 15.22 -9.47
C GLU A 36 6.51 14.70 -9.09
N VAL A 37 5.51 14.89 -9.96
CA VAL A 37 4.14 14.41 -9.73
C VAL A 37 4.13 12.89 -9.56
N ARG A 38 4.87 12.16 -10.41
CA ARG A 38 4.95 10.71 -10.32
C ARG A 38 5.60 10.26 -9.02
N ALA A 39 6.67 10.92 -8.57
CA ALA A 39 7.33 10.62 -7.30
C ALA A 39 6.41 10.84 -6.09
N VAL A 40 5.55 11.86 -6.12
CA VAL A 40 4.55 12.12 -5.06
C VAL A 40 3.51 11.02 -4.97
N ILE A 41 3.10 10.44 -6.10
CA ILE A 41 2.11 9.36 -6.12
C ILE A 41 2.75 8.00 -5.81
N GLU A 42 3.88 7.67 -6.42
CA GLU A 42 4.54 6.36 -6.26
C GLU A 42 5.27 6.22 -4.93
N GLY A 43 5.94 7.29 -4.48
CA GLY A 43 6.81 7.28 -3.31
C GLY A 43 6.15 6.73 -2.04
N PRO A 44 4.94 7.18 -1.66
CA PRO A 44 4.21 6.62 -0.52
C PRO A 44 3.94 5.12 -0.66
N PHE A 45 3.54 4.63 -1.84
CA PHE A 45 3.31 3.20 -2.03
C PHE A 45 4.60 2.39 -1.94
N VAL A 46 5.69 2.88 -2.52
CA VAL A 46 7.00 2.23 -2.48
C VAL A 46 7.53 2.15 -1.04
N SER A 47 7.39 3.23 -0.27
CA SER A 47 7.71 3.26 1.17
C SER A 47 6.83 2.29 1.96
N MET A 48 5.51 2.31 1.74
CA MET A 48 4.58 1.39 2.39
C MET A 48 4.89 -0.08 2.10
N ARG A 49 5.23 -0.43 0.84
CA ARG A 49 5.67 -1.78 0.49
C ARG A 49 6.91 -2.20 1.27
N GLY A 50 7.95 -1.36 1.26
CA GLY A 50 9.19 -1.65 1.97
C GLY A 50 8.94 -1.88 3.47
N HIS A 51 8.15 -1.01 4.10
CA HIS A 51 7.81 -1.16 5.52
C HIS A 51 6.96 -2.41 5.79
N ALA A 52 5.97 -2.72 4.95
CA ALA A 52 5.16 -3.93 5.09
C ALA A 52 6.02 -5.20 5.03
N GLU A 53 6.94 -5.27 4.06
CA GLU A 53 7.90 -6.37 3.93
C GLU A 53 8.80 -6.48 5.17
N ARG A 54 9.30 -5.36 5.69
CA ARG A 54 10.13 -5.31 6.91
C ARG A 54 9.40 -5.84 8.15
N PHE A 55 8.08 -5.64 8.24
CA PHE A 55 7.25 -6.15 9.34
C PHE A 55 6.74 -7.59 9.11
N GLY A 56 7.21 -8.28 8.07
CA GLY A 56 6.90 -9.69 7.82
C GLY A 56 5.60 -9.93 7.05
N MET A 57 5.03 -8.90 6.42
CA MET A 57 3.89 -9.09 5.53
C MET A 57 4.32 -9.84 4.26
N PRO A 58 3.45 -10.71 3.71
CA PRO A 58 3.73 -11.39 2.45
C PRO A 58 3.88 -10.39 1.30
N SER A 59 4.88 -10.63 0.45
CA SER A 59 5.14 -9.84 -0.76
C SER A 59 5.32 -10.78 -1.96
N PRO A 60 4.40 -10.74 -2.95
CA PRO A 60 3.20 -9.91 -2.98
C PRO A 60 2.14 -10.41 -1.97
N PRO A 61 1.26 -9.52 -1.45
CA PRO A 61 0.11 -9.94 -0.66
C PRO A 61 -0.95 -10.58 -1.57
N LYS A 62 -1.91 -11.30 -0.96
CA LYS A 62 -2.97 -12.01 -1.73
C LYS A 62 -3.86 -11.05 -2.55
N ARG A 63 -4.21 -9.91 -1.97
CA ARG A 63 -4.99 -8.84 -2.59
C ARG A 63 -4.87 -7.56 -1.77
N LEU A 64 -5.08 -6.42 -2.41
CA LEU A 64 -5.28 -5.13 -1.76
C LEU A 64 -6.75 -4.74 -1.79
N ILE A 65 -7.23 -4.16 -0.69
CA ILE A 65 -8.56 -3.53 -0.62
C ILE A 65 -8.34 -2.04 -0.40
N ALA A 66 -8.54 -1.25 -1.46
CA ALA A 66 -8.44 0.19 -1.41
C ALA A 66 -9.74 0.80 -0.89
N THR A 67 -9.58 1.74 0.05
CA THR A 67 -10.67 2.52 0.65
C THR A 67 -10.23 3.98 0.77
N GLY A 68 -11.18 4.88 1.05
CA GLY A 68 -10.91 6.31 1.19
C GLY A 68 -10.95 7.08 -0.13
N GLY A 69 -10.73 8.40 -0.08
CA GLY A 69 -10.97 9.28 -1.22
C GLY A 69 -10.17 8.96 -2.48
N ALA A 70 -8.91 8.53 -2.33
CA ALA A 70 -8.05 8.21 -3.47
C ALA A 70 -8.49 6.95 -4.24
N SER A 71 -9.33 6.10 -3.64
CA SER A 71 -9.76 4.84 -4.27
C SER A 71 -10.75 5.02 -5.41
N VAL A 72 -11.16 6.26 -5.72
CA VAL A 72 -11.94 6.58 -6.92
C VAL A 72 -11.07 6.74 -8.17
N ASN A 73 -9.74 6.91 -8.00
CA ASN A 73 -8.82 7.15 -9.10
C ASN A 73 -8.15 5.84 -9.54
N HIS A 74 -8.60 5.32 -10.69
CA HIS A 74 -8.09 4.06 -11.25
C HIS A 74 -6.59 4.09 -11.59
N SER A 75 -6.02 5.23 -11.96
CA SER A 75 -4.58 5.35 -12.26
C SER A 75 -3.74 5.18 -10.99
N ILE A 76 -4.17 5.79 -9.88
CA ILE A 76 -3.51 5.61 -8.57
C ILE A 76 -3.61 4.14 -8.12
N LEU A 77 -4.76 3.51 -8.33
CA LEU A 77 -4.97 2.09 -8.00
C LEU A 77 -4.13 1.16 -8.87
N GLY A 78 -3.92 1.48 -10.15
CA GLY A 78 -3.02 0.75 -11.04
C GLY A 78 -1.56 0.83 -10.58
N ILE A 79 -1.12 2.00 -10.13
CA ILE A 79 0.20 2.17 -9.52
C ILE A 79 0.31 1.31 -8.26
N ALA A 80 -0.68 1.36 -7.36
CA ALA A 80 -0.69 0.52 -6.16
C ALA A 80 -0.62 -0.98 -6.51
N ALA A 81 -1.37 -1.43 -7.52
CA ALA A 81 -1.32 -2.81 -7.98
C ALA A 81 0.11 -3.20 -8.41
N CYS A 82 0.74 -2.39 -9.26
CA CYS A 82 2.11 -2.65 -9.74
C CYS A 82 3.15 -2.57 -8.61
N VAL A 83 3.01 -1.61 -7.69
CA VAL A 83 3.94 -1.47 -6.56
C VAL A 83 3.84 -2.67 -5.64
N PHE A 84 2.66 -3.12 -5.24
CA PHE A 84 2.52 -4.26 -4.31
C PHE A 84 2.52 -5.63 -5.01
N GLY A 85 2.39 -5.68 -6.33
CA GLY A 85 2.40 -6.90 -7.11
C GLY A 85 1.16 -7.78 -6.93
N CYS A 86 -0.01 -7.20 -6.66
CA CYS A 86 -1.24 -7.95 -6.47
C CYS A 86 -2.47 -7.22 -7.01
N GLU A 87 -3.58 -7.95 -7.12
CA GLU A 87 -4.87 -7.39 -7.51
C GLU A 87 -5.41 -6.40 -6.47
N VAL A 88 -5.97 -5.29 -6.95
CA VAL A 88 -6.56 -4.25 -6.13
C VAL A 88 -8.07 -4.24 -6.30
N TYR A 89 -8.77 -4.26 -5.17
CA TYR A 89 -10.20 -4.25 -5.06
C TYR A 89 -10.68 -2.98 -4.35
N THR A 90 -11.89 -2.52 -4.66
CA THR A 90 -12.58 -1.47 -3.91
C THR A 90 -13.86 -2.01 -3.28
N VAL A 91 -14.27 -1.42 -2.15
CA VAL A 91 -15.57 -1.69 -1.51
C VAL A 91 -16.48 -0.48 -1.63
N GLU A 92 -17.79 -0.71 -1.65
CA GLU A 92 -18.79 0.27 -2.06
C GLU A 92 -19.15 1.34 -1.00
N ARG A 93 -18.39 1.51 0.10
CA ARG A 93 -18.72 2.52 1.13
C ARG A 93 -17.53 3.26 1.75
N PRO A 94 -17.70 4.57 2.02
CA PRO A 94 -16.68 5.40 2.67
C PRO A 94 -16.53 5.16 4.19
N ASP A 95 -17.51 4.55 4.87
CA ASP A 95 -17.54 4.44 6.34
C ASP A 95 -17.09 3.08 6.88
N SER A 96 -15.85 2.68 6.58
CA SER A 96 -15.30 1.38 7.00
C SER A 96 -15.28 1.19 8.53
N ALA A 97 -15.01 2.26 9.29
CA ALA A 97 -15.01 2.24 10.75
C ALA A 97 -16.40 1.94 11.34
N SER A 98 -17.42 2.67 10.89
CA SER A 98 -18.81 2.47 11.34
C SER A 98 -19.33 1.08 10.96
N LEU A 99 -19.02 0.61 9.75
CA LEU A 99 -19.34 -0.76 9.32
C LEU A 99 -18.65 -1.80 10.22
N GLY A 100 -17.37 -1.61 10.53
CA GLY A 100 -16.64 -2.49 11.45
C GLY A 100 -17.27 -2.55 12.85
N ALA A 101 -17.69 -1.40 13.39
CA ALA A 101 -18.38 -1.33 14.68
C ALA A 101 -19.72 -2.08 14.66
N ALA A 102 -20.53 -1.87 13.63
CA ALA A 102 -21.80 -2.57 13.45
C ALA A 102 -21.62 -4.10 13.33
N LEU A 103 -20.62 -4.54 12.56
CA LEU A 103 -20.30 -5.97 12.42
C LEU A 103 -19.82 -6.58 13.74
N ARG A 104 -19.03 -5.85 14.55
CA ARG A 104 -18.63 -6.33 15.89
C ARG A 104 -19.83 -6.41 16.85
N ALA A 105 -20.75 -5.45 16.82
CA ALA A 105 -21.96 -5.52 17.64
C ALA A 105 -22.85 -6.72 17.24
N ALA A 106 -23.04 -6.94 15.94
CA ALA A 106 -23.77 -8.09 15.42
C ALA A 106 -23.09 -9.42 15.80
N HIS A 107 -21.76 -9.49 15.76
CA HIS A 107 -20.99 -10.66 16.21
C HIS A 107 -21.21 -10.95 17.70
N GLY A 108 -21.15 -9.92 18.55
CA GLY A 108 -21.40 -10.04 19.98
C GLY A 108 -22.80 -10.56 20.30
N TRP A 109 -23.82 -10.06 19.61
CA TRP A 109 -25.19 -10.55 19.74
C TRP A 109 -25.32 -12.03 19.34
N LEU A 110 -24.67 -12.43 18.25
CA LEU A 110 -24.70 -13.82 17.79
C LEU A 110 -24.02 -14.77 18.78
N CYS A 111 -22.84 -14.40 19.30
CA CYS A 111 -22.16 -15.17 20.34
C CYS A 111 -23.01 -15.30 21.62
N HIS A 112 -23.74 -14.23 21.99
CA HIS A 112 -24.63 -14.26 23.15
C HIS A 112 -25.76 -15.29 22.96
N ASN A 113 -26.42 -15.28 21.79
CA ASN A 113 -27.51 -16.22 21.49
C ASN A 113 -27.04 -17.69 21.44
N GLU A 114 -25.85 -17.94 20.90
CA GLU A 114 -25.27 -19.30 20.81
C GLU A 114 -24.58 -19.74 22.11
N GLY A 115 -24.54 -18.88 23.13
CA GLY A 115 -23.90 -19.14 24.42
C GLY A 115 -22.39 -19.38 24.35
N SER A 116 -21.76 -19.14 23.20
CA SER A 116 -20.36 -19.45 22.93
C SER A 116 -19.81 -18.60 21.78
N PHE A 117 -18.47 -18.60 21.63
CA PHE A 117 -17.85 -17.92 20.51
C PHE A 117 -18.24 -18.59 19.19
N VAL A 118 -18.71 -17.79 18.23
CA VAL A 118 -18.90 -18.23 16.85
C VAL A 118 -17.87 -17.61 15.91
N PRO A 119 -17.42 -18.31 14.87
CA PRO A 119 -16.58 -17.72 13.84
C PRO A 119 -17.26 -16.53 13.14
N PHE A 120 -16.51 -15.47 12.86
CA PHE A 120 -17.04 -14.26 12.21
C PHE A 120 -17.66 -14.55 10.82
N LYS A 121 -17.22 -15.63 10.18
CA LYS A 121 -17.75 -16.11 8.89
C LYS A 121 -19.26 -16.35 8.93
N CYS A 122 -19.80 -16.77 10.08
CA CYS A 122 -21.23 -17.01 10.27
C CYS A 122 -22.08 -15.74 10.07
N LEU A 123 -21.50 -14.54 10.20
CA LEU A 123 -22.21 -13.27 9.94
C LEU A 123 -22.55 -13.06 8.46
N TYR A 124 -21.72 -13.54 7.54
CA TYR A 124 -21.85 -13.24 6.11
C TYR A 124 -22.07 -14.47 5.23
N GLU A 125 -21.81 -15.70 5.71
CA GLU A 125 -21.96 -16.95 4.95
C GLU A 125 -23.33 -17.13 4.28
N LYS A 126 -24.40 -16.68 4.93
CA LYS A 126 -25.78 -16.79 4.41
C LYS A 126 -26.25 -15.55 3.63
N LYS A 127 -25.40 -14.52 3.49
CA LYS A 127 -25.80 -13.18 3.01
C LYS A 127 -24.79 -12.52 2.07
N VAL A 128 -23.77 -13.23 1.58
CA VAL A 128 -22.63 -12.67 0.82
C VAL A 128 -23.07 -11.72 -0.30
N GLU A 129 -24.09 -12.10 -1.08
CA GLU A 129 -24.55 -11.32 -2.25
C GLU A 129 -25.26 -10.01 -1.90
N ASN A 130 -25.77 -9.87 -0.67
CA ASN A 130 -26.50 -8.69 -0.18
C ASN A 130 -25.74 -7.93 0.93
N THR A 131 -24.45 -8.19 1.10
CA THR A 131 -23.64 -7.51 2.12
C THR A 131 -22.87 -6.32 1.54
N SER A 132 -22.70 -5.29 2.36
CA SER A 132 -21.81 -4.15 2.07
C SER A 132 -20.32 -4.51 2.02
N LEU A 133 -19.98 -5.79 2.13
CA LEU A 133 -18.62 -6.33 2.04
C LEU A 133 -18.24 -6.74 0.60
N LYS A 134 -19.14 -6.55 -0.37
CA LYS A 134 -18.87 -6.82 -1.78
C LYS A 134 -17.69 -5.97 -2.25
N SER A 135 -16.64 -6.64 -2.70
CA SER A 135 -15.45 -6.02 -3.25
C SER A 135 -15.42 -6.20 -4.76
N LYS A 136 -15.11 -5.13 -5.50
CA LYS A 136 -14.97 -5.13 -6.96
C LYS A 136 -13.49 -5.06 -7.33
N LEU A 137 -13.02 -5.93 -8.22
CA LEU A 137 -11.68 -5.84 -8.82
C LEU A 137 -11.63 -4.57 -9.68
N VAL A 138 -10.60 -3.74 -9.47
CA VAL A 138 -10.45 -2.44 -10.16
C VAL A 138 -9.09 -2.22 -10.80
N ALA A 139 -8.06 -2.98 -10.39
CA ALA A 139 -6.76 -2.96 -11.04
C ALA A 139 -6.01 -4.29 -10.86
N THR A 140 -5.22 -4.63 -11.86
CA THR A 140 -4.29 -5.79 -11.85
C THR A 140 -2.88 -5.28 -12.11
N PRO A 141 -1.85 -5.91 -11.52
CA PRO A 141 -0.46 -5.46 -11.69
C PRO A 141 0.05 -5.75 -13.10
N ASP A 142 0.89 -4.85 -13.62
CA ASP A 142 1.79 -5.17 -14.73
C ASP A 142 2.99 -5.96 -14.19
N THR A 143 3.09 -7.23 -14.61
CA THR A 143 4.13 -8.17 -14.16
C THR A 143 5.55 -7.71 -14.48
N HIS A 144 5.75 -6.87 -15.49
CA HIS A 144 7.07 -6.33 -15.83
C HIS A 144 7.52 -5.21 -14.88
N LEU A 145 6.58 -4.54 -14.19
CA LEU A 145 6.88 -3.46 -13.26
C LEU A 145 7.06 -3.95 -11.81
N VAL A 146 6.43 -5.06 -11.43
CA VAL A 146 6.48 -5.58 -10.05
C VAL A 146 7.91 -5.80 -9.53
N PRO A 147 8.83 -6.42 -10.30
CA PRO A 147 10.22 -6.59 -9.85
C PRO A 147 10.93 -5.24 -9.68
N LYS A 148 10.70 -4.30 -10.61
CA LYS A 148 11.30 -2.95 -10.58
C LYS A 148 10.91 -2.20 -9.32
N TYR A 149 9.62 -2.17 -8.99
CA TYR A 149 9.14 -1.54 -7.76
C TYR A 149 9.65 -2.26 -6.50
N GLY A 150 9.91 -3.56 -6.56
CA GLY A 150 10.52 -4.30 -5.46
C GLY A 150 11.95 -3.85 -5.17
N LEU A 151 12.75 -3.64 -6.22
CA LEU A 151 14.10 -3.08 -6.08
C LEU A 151 14.05 -1.62 -5.58
N MET A 152 13.13 -0.82 -6.11
CA MET A 152 12.92 0.56 -5.64
C MET A 152 12.49 0.62 -4.17
N ALA A 153 11.65 -0.30 -3.69
CA ALA A 153 11.23 -0.35 -2.29
C ALA A 153 12.41 -0.60 -1.34
N LYS A 154 13.35 -1.48 -1.72
CA LYS A 154 14.58 -1.70 -0.96
C LYS A 154 15.43 -0.43 -0.88
N LYS A 155 15.73 0.19 -2.04
CA LYS A 155 16.51 1.44 -2.07
C LYS A 155 15.82 2.59 -1.34
N ARG A 156 14.49 2.67 -1.41
CA ARG A 156 13.70 3.66 -0.69
C ARG A 156 13.92 3.55 0.82
N LEU A 157 13.88 2.34 1.37
CA LEU A 157 14.17 2.12 2.79
C LEU A 157 15.60 2.49 3.16
N ASP A 158 16.59 2.16 2.33
CA ASP A 158 18.00 2.53 2.58
C ASP A 158 18.19 4.05 2.62
N ILE A 159 17.50 4.79 1.74
CA ILE A 159 17.47 6.25 1.74
C ILE A 159 16.78 6.77 3.01
N GLU A 160 15.60 6.25 3.34
CA GLU A 160 14.85 6.66 4.53
C GLU A 160 15.63 6.42 5.83
N ASN A 161 16.28 5.26 5.99
CA ASN A 161 17.10 4.96 7.16
C ASN A 161 18.26 5.96 7.30
N ARG A 162 18.96 6.29 6.21
CA ARG A 162 20.04 7.30 6.25
C ARG A 162 19.53 8.70 6.55
N LEU A 163 18.37 9.08 6.01
CA LEU A 163 17.73 10.35 6.35
C LEU A 163 17.36 10.41 7.84
N VAL A 164 16.87 9.31 8.41
CA VAL A 164 16.63 9.20 9.86
C VAL A 164 17.92 9.34 10.65
N GLU A 165 19.02 8.70 10.24
CA GLU A 165 20.31 8.84 10.92
C GLU A 165 20.88 10.26 10.84
N LYS A 166 20.74 10.91 9.68
CA LYS A 166 21.21 12.27 9.40
C LYS A 166 20.39 13.34 10.13
N LEU A 167 19.06 13.20 10.15
CA LEU A 167 18.13 14.22 10.64
C LEU A 167 17.54 13.91 12.02
N GLY A 168 17.49 12.64 12.42
CA GLY A 168 16.90 12.18 13.68
C GLY A 168 17.79 12.33 14.90
N ARG A 169 18.98 12.93 14.76
CA ARG A 169 19.86 13.34 15.86
C ARG A 169 19.72 14.83 16.23
N LEU A 170 18.66 15.49 15.77
CA LEU A 170 18.27 16.84 16.19
C LEU A 170 17.35 16.78 17.41
#